data_AF-A0A7C3R0S2-F1
#
_entry.id   AF-A0A7C3R0S2-F1
#
_cell.length_a   1.000
_cell.length_b   1.000
_cell.length_c   1.000
_cell.angle_alpha   90.00
_cell.angle_beta   90.00
_cell.angle_gamma   90.00
#
_symmetry.space_group_name_H-M   'P 1'
#
loop_
_entity.id
_entity.type
_entity.pdbx_description
1 polymer ?
#
loop_
_entity_poly.entity_id
_entity_poly.type
_entity_poly.pdbx_seq_one_letter_code
_entity_poly.pdbx_strand_id
1 'polypeptide(L)'
;GKNILVVDDVVDSGRTLEIVTEQVRLRGARSVRTAVLFYKPKSIIRPDFFAQETSEWVVFPWELCEFIRELRVRDQVSDLESLIAKLWSIGFPEEETSLQELIRTCRI
;
A
#
# COMPACT_ATOMS: atom_id res chain seq x y z
N GLY A 1 0.16 -25.14 20.01
CA GLY A 1 0.06 -24.08 19.00
C GLY A 1 1.34 -23.93 18.20
N LYS A 2 1.29 -23.24 17.05
CA LYS A 2 2.44 -22.88 16.21
C LYS A 2 2.90 -21.45 16.51
N ASN A 3 4.16 -21.12 16.20
CA ASN A 3 4.62 -19.73 16.15
C ASN A 3 4.21 -19.15 14.80
N ILE A 4 3.49 -18.04 14.80
CA ILE A 4 2.92 -17.43 13.59
C ILE A 4 3.54 -16.04 13.40
N LEU A 5 3.91 -15.74 12.15
CA LEU A 5 4.25 -14.40 11.69
C LEU A 5 3.13 -13.94 10.76
N VAL A 6 2.42 -12.89 11.14
CA VAL A 6 1.46 -12.20 10.28
C VAL A 6 2.24 -11.19 9.46
N VAL A 7 2.05 -11.19 8.14
CA VAL A 7 2.74 -10.29 7.23
C VAL A 7 1.73 -9.47 6.46
N ASP A 8 1.98 -8.17 6.37
CA ASP A 8 1.21 -7.21 5.58
C ASP A 8 2.17 -6.27 4.84
N ASP A 9 1.70 -5.51 3.85
CA ASP A 9 2.56 -4.59 3.11
C ASP A 9 2.76 -3.24 3.83
N VAL A 10 1.68 -2.63 4.32
CA VAL A 10 1.70 -1.37 5.06
C VAL A 10 0.76 -1.40 6.27
N VAL A 11 1.19 -0.80 7.38
CA VAL A 11 0.29 -0.49 8.50
C VAL A 11 0.01 1.00 8.53
N ASP A 12 -1.19 1.40 8.09
CA ASP A 12 -1.67 2.78 8.15
C ASP A 12 -2.39 3.08 9.48
N SER A 13 -3.63 2.58 9.65
CA SER A 13 -4.40 2.79 10.90
C SER A 13 -4.09 1.74 11.96
N GLY A 14 -3.66 0.54 11.56
CA GLY A 14 -3.39 -0.59 12.44
C GLY A 14 -4.56 -1.54 12.69
N ARG A 15 -5.78 -1.19 12.28
CA ARG A 15 -6.98 -1.96 12.64
C ARG A 15 -7.02 -3.36 12.01
N THR A 16 -6.60 -3.50 10.75
CA THR A 16 -6.53 -4.80 10.06
C THR A 16 -5.57 -5.74 10.78
N LEU A 17 -4.34 -5.27 11.05
CA LEU A 17 -3.30 -6.07 11.68
C LEU A 17 -3.69 -6.48 13.12
N GLU A 18 -4.37 -5.61 13.86
CA GLU A 18 -4.93 -5.90 15.18
C GLU A 18 -5.95 -7.05 15.12
N ILE A 19 -6.97 -6.94 14.25
CA ILE A 19 -8.02 -7.95 14.10
C ILE A 19 -7.41 -9.29 13.69
N VAL A 20 -6.53 -9.30 12.69
CA VAL A 20 -5.89 -10.55 12.23
C VAL A 20 -5.07 -11.19 13.33
N THR A 21 -4.27 -10.40 14.06
CA THR A 21 -3.45 -10.87 15.17
C THR A 21 -4.33 -11.49 16.27
N GLU A 22 -5.44 -10.85 16.62
CA GLU A 22 -6.40 -11.38 17.59
C GLU A 22 -7.01 -12.71 17.12
N GLN A 23 -7.47 -12.78 15.86
CA GLN A 23 -8.04 -14.01 15.29
C GLN A 23 -7.04 -15.17 15.27
N VAL A 24 -5.76 -14.89 14.97
CA VAL A 24 -4.70 -15.91 15.01
C VAL A 24 -4.45 -16.40 16.44
N ARG A 25 -4.45 -15.50 17.43
CA ARG A 25 -4.32 -15.88 18.85
C ARG A 25 -5.49 -16.76 19.30
N LEU A 26 -6.72 -16.37 18.97
CA LEU A 26 -7.93 -17.12 19.32
C LEU A 26 -7.95 -18.55 18.75
N ARG A 27 -7.26 -18.80 17.63
CA ARG A 27 -7.12 -20.14 17.02
C ARG A 27 -5.99 -21.00 17.64
N GLY A 28 -5.43 -20.60 18.78
CA GLY A 28 -4.48 -21.41 19.53
C GLY A 28 -3.03 -21.31 19.03
N ALA A 29 -2.65 -20.18 18.44
CA ALA A 29 -1.25 -19.88 18.16
C ALA A 29 -0.43 -19.87 19.46
N ARG A 30 0.78 -20.44 19.42
CA ARG A 30 1.73 -20.42 20.56
C ARG A 30 2.32 -19.03 20.77
N SER A 31 2.61 -18.35 19.67
CA SER A 31 3.04 -16.95 19.65
C SER A 31 2.61 -16.33 18.32
N VAL A 32 2.40 -15.01 18.33
CA VAL A 32 2.07 -14.24 17.13
C VAL A 32 2.98 -13.01 17.12
N ARG A 33 3.70 -12.83 16.01
CA ARG A 33 4.42 -11.60 15.69
C ARG A 33 3.92 -11.03 14.37
N THR A 34 4.25 -9.78 14.10
CA THR A 34 3.83 -9.07 12.89
C THR A 34 5.04 -8.48 12.14
N ALA A 35 5.05 -8.57 10.81
CA ALA A 35 6.05 -7.92 9.97
C ALA A 35 5.39 -7.14 8.82
N VAL A 36 5.88 -5.94 8.54
CA VAL A 36 5.43 -5.14 7.39
C VAL A 36 6.58 -4.53 6.61
N LEU A 37 6.31 -4.08 5.38
CA LEU A 37 7.29 -3.27 4.65
C LEU A 37 7.30 -1.83 5.20
N PHE A 38 6.12 -1.19 5.27
CA PHE A 38 5.99 0.19 5.73
C PHE A 38 5.12 0.31 6.98
N TYR A 39 5.62 1.03 7.99
CA TYR A 39 4.89 1.35 9.22
C TYR A 39 4.59 2.85 9.27
N LYS A 40 3.34 3.23 9.53
CA LYS A 40 2.98 4.64 9.76
C LYS A 40 2.86 4.95 11.25
N PRO A 41 3.50 6.02 11.77
CA PRO A 41 3.47 6.37 13.20
C PRO A 41 2.08 6.62 13.79
N LYS A 42 1.09 6.98 12.95
CA LYS A 42 -0.30 7.19 13.36
C LYS A 42 -1.08 5.90 13.65
N SER A 43 -0.51 4.74 13.33
CA SER A 43 -1.16 3.45 13.56
C SER A 43 -1.36 3.19 15.05
N ILE A 44 -2.50 2.59 15.42
CA ILE A 44 -2.81 2.18 16.80
C ILE A 44 -1.95 1.00 17.28
N ILE A 45 -1.32 0.28 16.35
CA ILE A 45 -0.45 -0.85 16.62
C ILE A 45 0.91 -0.64 15.97
N ARG A 46 1.98 -0.89 16.73
CA ARG A 46 3.34 -0.91 16.20
C ARG A 46 3.73 -2.35 15.88
N PRO A 47 4.11 -2.67 14.63
CA PRO A 47 4.56 -4.02 14.27
C PRO A 47 5.85 -4.42 14.98
N ASP A 48 6.04 -5.73 15.23
CA ASP A 48 7.30 -6.27 15.74
C ASP A 48 8.48 -6.00 14.79
N PHE A 49 8.23 -6.10 13.48
CA PHE A 49 9.22 -5.86 12.43
C PHE A 49 8.65 -4.95 11.35
N PHE A 50 9.47 -4.01 10.88
CA PHE A 50 9.16 -3.20 9.71
C PHE A 50 10.44 -2.87 8.94
N ALA A 51 10.35 -2.73 7.62
CA ALA A 51 11.50 -2.32 6.82
C ALA A 51 11.74 -0.80 6.92
N GLN A 52 10.66 -0.01 6.89
CA GLN A 52 10.75 1.45 6.97
C GLN A 52 9.55 2.05 7.72
N GLU A 53 9.82 3.10 8.51
CA GLU A 53 8.80 3.96 9.10
C GLU A 53 8.61 5.21 8.22
N THR A 54 7.36 5.57 7.91
CA THR A 54 7.06 6.75 7.07
C THR A 54 5.65 7.30 7.34
N SER A 55 5.48 8.62 7.24
CA SER A 55 4.16 9.27 7.21
C SER A 55 3.58 9.42 5.80
N GLU A 56 4.41 9.19 4.78
CA GLU A 56 4.06 9.43 3.38
C GLU A 56 3.02 8.43 2.85
N TRP A 57 2.40 8.80 1.73
CA TRP A 57 1.60 7.87 0.96
C TRP A 57 2.52 6.90 0.22
N VAL A 58 2.26 5.61 0.34
CA VAL A 58 3.03 4.56 -0.33
C VAL A 58 2.14 4.01 -1.44
N VAL A 59 2.68 3.93 -2.65
CA VAL A 59 2.01 3.28 -3.78
C VAL A 59 2.81 2.04 -4.13
N PHE A 60 2.20 0.87 -3.97
CA PHE A 60 2.87 -0.39 -4.30
C PHE A 60 2.72 -0.75 -5.79
N PRO A 61 3.69 -1.49 -6.37
CA PRO A 61 3.63 -1.91 -7.77
C PRO A 61 2.36 -2.68 -8.14
N TRP A 62 1.80 -3.47 -7.20
CA TRP A 62 0.59 -4.26 -7.43
C TRP A 62 -0.72 -3.46 -7.36
N GLU A 63 -0.70 -2.23 -6.83
CA GLU A 63 -1.89 -1.36 -6.69
C GLU A 63 -1.92 -0.20 -7.70
N LEU A 64 -0.87 -0.08 -8.54
CA LEU A 64 -0.70 1.05 -9.47
C LEU A 64 -1.94 1.34 -10.31
N CYS A 65 -2.57 0.31 -10.87
CA CYS A 65 -3.75 0.49 -11.71
C CYS A 65 -4.97 0.96 -10.94
N GLU A 66 -5.13 0.54 -9.69
CA GLU A 66 -6.21 1.00 -8.83
C GLU A 66 -5.97 2.46 -8.45
N PHE A 67 -4.74 2.78 -8.04
CA PHE A 67 -4.33 4.15 -7.73
C PHE A 67 -4.58 5.13 -8.88
N ILE A 68 -4.19 4.79 -10.13
CA ILE A 68 -4.40 5.68 -11.28
C ILE A 68 -5.89 5.87 -11.56
N ARG A 69 -6.72 4.81 -11.47
CA ARG A 69 -8.17 4.92 -11.67
C ARG A 69 -8.81 5.80 -10.60
N GLU A 70 -8.42 5.64 -9.35
CA GLU A 70 -8.90 6.47 -8.25
C GLU A 70 -8.49 7.93 -8.42
N LEU A 71 -7.24 8.19 -8.82
CA LEU A 71 -6.73 9.53 -9.09
C LEU A 71 -7.55 10.21 -10.20
N ARG A 72 -7.85 9.47 -11.28
CA ARG A 72 -8.66 9.96 -12.40
C ARG A 72 -10.05 10.39 -11.96
N VAL A 73 -10.71 9.58 -11.13
CA VAL A 73 -12.05 9.87 -10.60
C VAL A 73 -12.02 11.03 -9.62
N ARG A 74 -11.08 11.02 -8.68
CA ARG A 74 -10.95 12.03 -7.61
C ARG A 74 -10.68 13.42 -8.18
N ASP A 75 -9.77 13.53 -9.13
CA ASP A 75 -9.32 14.80 -9.70
C ASP A 75 -10.09 15.18 -10.97
N GLN A 76 -11.12 14.40 -11.35
CA GLN A 76 -11.96 14.61 -12.53
C GLN A 76 -11.16 14.77 -13.83
N VAL A 77 -10.09 14.00 -13.98
CA VAL A 77 -9.20 14.07 -15.14
C VAL A 77 -9.76 13.20 -16.26
N SER A 78 -10.15 13.82 -17.37
CA SER A 78 -10.73 13.09 -18.51
C SER A 78 -9.68 12.58 -19.49
N ASP A 79 -8.63 13.36 -19.74
CA ASP A 79 -7.62 13.15 -20.78
C ASP A 79 -6.31 12.59 -20.22
N LEU A 80 -5.56 11.95 -21.12
CA LEU A 80 -4.34 11.24 -20.78
C LEU A 80 -3.18 12.17 -20.44
N GLU A 81 -3.07 13.31 -21.12
CA GLU A 81 -1.98 14.27 -20.92
C GLU A 81 -2.03 14.87 -19.51
N SER A 82 -3.22 15.28 -19.08
CA SER A 82 -3.43 15.79 -17.72
C SER A 82 -3.18 14.72 -16.65
N LEU A 83 -3.50 13.46 -16.94
CA LEU A 83 -3.24 12.34 -16.03
C LEU A 83 -1.74 12.07 -15.88
N ILE A 84 -1.00 12.05 -16.99
CA ILE A 84 0.46 11.88 -17.00
C ILE A 84 1.13 13.04 -16.26
N ALA A 85 0.75 14.29 -16.55
CA ALA A 85 1.27 15.46 -15.86
C ALA A 85 1.02 15.39 -14.34
N LYS A 86 -0.14 14.87 -13.93
CA LYS A 86 -0.46 14.66 -12.52
C LYS A 86 0.45 13.59 -11.90
N LEU A 87 0.64 12.45 -12.56
CA LEU A 87 1.51 11.37 -12.09
C LEU A 87 2.94 11.86 -11.88
N TRP A 88 3.49 12.64 -12.80
CA TRP A 88 4.80 13.29 -12.63
C TRP A 88 4.83 14.22 -11.42
N SER A 89 3.79 15.04 -11.23
CA SER A 89 3.72 15.99 -10.09
C SER A 89 3.74 15.32 -8.71
N ILE A 90 3.38 14.04 -8.63
CA ILE A 90 3.37 13.26 -7.38
C ILE A 90 4.57 12.30 -7.27
N GLY A 91 5.56 12.41 -8.16
CA GLY A 91 6.83 11.70 -8.08
C GLY A 91 6.89 10.36 -8.81
N PHE A 92 5.97 10.07 -9.74
CA PHE A 92 6.15 8.93 -10.65
C PHE A 92 7.30 9.17 -11.62
N PRO A 93 8.03 8.11 -12.02
CA PRO A 93 9.18 8.23 -12.91
C PRO A 93 8.78 8.89 -14.24
N GLU A 94 9.61 9.83 -14.70
CA GLU A 94 9.36 10.62 -15.92
C GLU A 94 9.55 9.83 -17.22
N GLU A 95 10.05 8.60 -17.15
CA GLU A 95 10.25 7.77 -18.33
C GLU A 95 8.90 7.46 -19.01
N GLU A 96 8.65 8.15 -20.13
CA GLU A 96 7.38 8.13 -20.87
C GLU A 96 6.97 6.70 -21.25
N THR A 97 7.94 5.85 -21.60
CA THR A 97 7.73 4.43 -21.93
C THR A 97 7.10 3.65 -20.77
N SER A 98 7.55 3.88 -19.54
CA SER A 98 7.05 3.18 -18.36
C SER A 98 5.62 3.59 -18.02
N LEU A 99 5.28 4.87 -18.18
CA LEU A 99 3.92 5.36 -17.93
C LEU A 99 2.95 4.93 -19.02
N GLN A 100 3.34 4.97 -20.29
CA GLN A 100 2.50 4.48 -21.38
C GLN A 100 2.25 2.97 -21.24
N GLU A 101 3.27 2.19 -20.90
CA GLU A 101 3.12 0.75 -20.62
C GLU A 101 2.23 0.50 -19.39
N LEU A 102 2.36 1.32 -18.34
CA LEU A 102 1.52 1.24 -17.16
C LEU A 102 0.05 1.52 -17.49
N ILE A 103 -0.24 2.62 -18.18
CA ILE A 103 -1.60 2.98 -18.62
C ILE A 103 -2.21 1.86 -19.47
N ARG A 104 -1.44 1.33 -20.42
CA ARG A 104 -1.85 0.20 -21.27
C ARG A 104 -2.15 -1.06 -20.45
N THR A 105 -1.28 -1.38 -19.49
CA THR A 105 -1.44 -2.54 -18.59
C THR A 105 -2.69 -2.39 -17.74
N CYS A 106 -2.94 -1.17 -17.28
CA CYS A 106 -4.10 -0.83 -16.47
C CYS A 106 -5.40 -0.70 -17.26
N ARG A 107 -5.35 -0.76 -18.61
CA ARG A 107 -6.51 -0.60 -19.51
C ARG A 107 -7.31 0.68 -19.21
N ILE A 108 -6.60 1.78 -18.93
CA ILE A 108 -7.16 3.09 -18.56
C ILE A 108 -7.34 3.97 -19.81
#